data_AF-A0A5P6PC16-F1
#
_entry.id   AF-A0A5P6PC16-F1
#
_cell.length_a   1.000
_cell.length_b   1.000
_cell.length_c   1.000
_cell.angle_alpha   90.00
_cell.angle_beta   90.00
_cell.angle_gamma   90.00
#
_symmetry.space_group_name_H-M   'P 1'
#
loop_
_entity.id
_entity.type
_entity.pdbx_description
1 polymer ?
#
loop_
_entity_poly.entity_id
_entity_poly.type
_entity_poly.pdbx_seq_one_letter_code
_entity_poly.pdbx_strand_id
1 'polypeptide(L)' 'MNWLRHIVLRWGARNISLACPRCRHPASSSTFRRGRFMLGDEELVCDQCGESSVVTFWRFEGLSCCAEEMPRAPVTNSRR' A
#
# COMPACT_ATOMS: atom_id res chain seq x y z
N MET A 1 21.40 14.61 -6.53
CA MET A 1 20.84 13.25 -6.41
C MET A 1 19.72 13.10 -5.36
N ASN A 2 19.55 14.03 -4.41
CA ASN A 2 18.51 13.91 -3.35
C ASN A 2 17.08 14.33 -3.76
N TRP A 3 16.92 15.11 -4.84
CA TRP A 3 15.59 15.52 -5.33
C TRP A 3 14.80 14.32 -5.88
N LEU A 4 15.43 13.44 -6.66
CA LEU A 4 14.77 12.23 -7.18
C LEU A 4 14.24 11.34 -6.05
N ARG A 5 14.99 11.19 -4.95
CA ARG A 5 14.52 10.49 -3.74
C ARG A 5 13.30 11.15 -3.12
N HIS A 6 13.27 12.47 -3.00
CA HIS A 6 12.10 13.20 -2.51
C HIS A 6 10.89 13.08 -3.44
N ILE A 7 11.10 13.10 -4.77
CA ILE A 7 10.01 12.84 -5.73
C ILE A 7 9.50 11.42 -5.57
N VAL A 8 10.38 10.42 -5.54
CA VAL A 8 10.01 9.00 -5.43
C VAL A 8 9.32 8.71 -4.11
N LEU A 9 9.74 9.31 -3.00
CA LEU A 9 9.04 9.20 -1.71
C LEU A 9 7.67 9.88 -1.74
N ARG A 10 7.57 11.05 -2.40
CA ARG A 10 6.32 11.81 -2.54
C ARG A 10 5.35 11.17 -3.56
N TRP A 11 5.87 10.48 -4.56
CA TRP A 11 5.12 9.65 -5.52
C TRP A 11 4.70 8.33 -4.86
N GLY A 12 5.61 7.70 -4.13
CA GLY A 12 5.36 6.50 -3.34
C GLY A 12 4.18 6.72 -2.42
N ALA A 13 4.22 7.76 -1.58
CA ALA A 13 3.12 8.11 -0.67
C ALA A 13 1.79 8.46 -1.37
N ARG A 14 1.82 8.98 -2.60
CA ARG A 14 0.60 9.32 -3.36
C ARG A 14 0.03 8.14 -4.14
N ASN A 15 0.83 7.14 -4.49
CA ASN A 15 0.45 5.97 -5.29
C ASN A 15 0.51 4.66 -4.49
N ILE A 16 0.54 4.70 -3.15
CA ILE A 16 0.40 3.49 -2.34
C ILE A 16 -0.96 2.89 -2.64
N SER A 17 -0.99 1.73 -3.32
CA SER A 17 -2.20 0.93 -3.51
C SER A 17 -2.85 0.67 -2.15
N LEU A 18 -4.14 0.89 -1.99
CA LEU A 18 -4.83 0.53 -0.74
C LEU A 18 -5.27 -0.94 -0.85
N ALA A 19 -5.13 -1.70 0.24
CA ALA A 19 -5.57 -3.10 0.28
C ALA A 19 -6.37 -3.37 1.55
N CYS A 20 -7.42 -4.20 1.44
CA CYS A 20 -8.23 -4.57 2.60
C CYS A 20 -7.40 -5.37 3.61
N PRO A 21 -7.41 -5.03 4.90
CA PRO A 21 -6.61 -5.75 5.89
C PRO A 21 -7.10 -7.16 6.20
N ARG A 22 -8.34 -7.51 5.81
CA ARG A 22 -8.91 -8.83 6.04
C ARG A 22 -8.67 -9.80 4.90
N CYS A 23 -9.00 -9.38 3.68
CA CYS A 23 -8.94 -10.23 2.49
C CYS A 23 -7.75 -9.91 1.57
N ARG A 24 -6.94 -8.90 1.90
CA ARG A 24 -5.82 -8.37 1.09
C ARG A 24 -6.24 -7.96 -0.34
N HIS A 25 -7.54 -7.81 -0.59
CA HIS A 25 -8.05 -7.41 -1.90
C HIS A 25 -7.71 -5.93 -2.15
N PRO A 26 -7.19 -5.57 -3.34
CA PRO A 26 -6.90 -4.19 -3.68
C PRO A 26 -8.19 -3.37 -3.66
N ALA A 27 -8.08 -2.12 -3.21
CA ALA A 27 -9.20 -1.19 -3.24
C ALA A 27 -9.66 -0.95 -4.68
N SER A 28 -10.97 -0.95 -4.90
CA SER A 28 -11.58 -0.53 -6.16
C SER A 28 -11.23 0.94 -6.46
N SER A 29 -11.42 1.39 -7.71
CA SER A 29 -11.05 2.76 -8.11
C SER A 29 -11.78 3.86 -7.32
N SER A 30 -13.04 3.62 -6.94
CA SER A 30 -13.85 4.51 -6.10
C SER A 30 -13.32 4.55 -4.67
N THR A 31 -13.13 3.39 -4.06
CA THR A 31 -12.63 3.20 -2.69
C THR A 31 -11.21 3.76 -2.56
N PHE A 32 -10.38 3.55 -3.58
CA PHE A 32 -9.04 4.09 -3.67
C PHE A 32 -9.04 5.63 -3.76
N ARG A 33 -9.86 6.19 -4.64
CA ARG A 33 -10.00 7.65 -4.78
C ARG A 33 -10.48 8.27 -3.46
N ARG A 34 -11.46 7.65 -2.79
CA ARG A 34 -11.96 8.11 -1.49
C ARG A 34 -10.86 8.05 -0.42
N GLY A 35 -10.15 6.92 -0.31
CA GLY A 35 -9.07 6.70 0.67
C GLY A 35 -7.85 7.61 0.48
N ARG A 36 -7.66 8.21 -0.70
CA ARG A 36 -6.61 9.22 -0.91
C ARG A 36 -6.86 10.53 -0.17
N PHE A 37 -8.12 10.90 0.03
CA PHE A 37 -8.50 12.16 0.68
C PHE A 37 -8.84 11.99 2.15
N MET A 38 -9.10 10.76 2.59
CA MET A 38 -9.42 10.47 3.98
C MET A 38 -8.17 10.49 4.88
N LEU A 39 -8.37 10.98 6.11
CA LEU A 39 -7.44 10.95 7.21
C LEU A 39 -7.17 9.52 7.67
N GLY A 40 -6.16 9.35 8.53
CA GLY A 40 -5.69 8.02 8.93
C GLY A 40 -6.67 7.22 9.78
N ASP A 41 -7.52 7.91 10.52
CA ASP A 41 -8.52 7.38 11.46
C ASP A 41 -9.89 7.16 10.83
N GLU A 42 -10.15 7.71 9.64
CA GLU A 42 -11.40 7.48 8.91
C GLU A 42 -11.49 6.04 8.38
N GLU A 43 -12.70 5.50 8.28
CA GLU A 43 -12.93 4.11 7.88
C GLU A 43 -13.23 3.93 6.38
N LEU A 44 -12.69 2.85 5.82
CA LEU A 44 -13.01 2.34 4.49
C LEU A 44 -13.68 0.98 4.60
N VAL A 45 -14.69 0.75 3.76
CA VAL A 45 -15.39 -0.53 3.63
C VAL A 45 -14.87 -1.26 2.39
N CYS A 46 -14.62 -2.56 2.53
CA CYS A 46 -14.21 -3.40 1.44
C CYS A 46 -15.40 -3.83 0.57
N ASP A 47 -15.31 -3.53 -0.72
CA ASP A 47 -16.33 -3.92 -1.71
C ASP A 47 -16.45 -5.46 -1.87
N GLN A 48 -15.40 -6.20 -1.51
CA GLN A 48 -15.34 -7.66 -1.70
C GLN A 48 -15.80 -8.46 -0.48
N CYS A 49 -15.35 -8.09 0.72
CA CYS A 49 -15.67 -8.83 1.96
C CYS A 49 -16.55 -8.06 2.94
N GLY A 50 -16.89 -6.80 2.63
CA GLY A 50 -17.74 -5.95 3.49
C GLY A 50 -17.04 -5.43 4.75
N GLU A 51 -15.78 -5.79 5.00
CA GLU A 51 -15.06 -5.39 6.20
C GLU A 51 -14.80 -3.88 6.22
N SER A 52 -15.09 -3.22 7.35
CA SER A 52 -14.73 -1.84 7.61
C SER A 52 -13.43 -1.75 8.40
N SER A 53 -12.50 -0.90 7.99
CA SER A 53 -11.26 -0.66 8.74
C SER A 53 -10.69 0.73 8.47
N VAL A 54 -9.93 1.28 9.41
CA VAL A 54 -9.32 2.62 9.27
C VAL A 54 -8.33 2.68 8.12
N VAL A 55 -8.32 3.79 7.40
CA VAL A 55 -7.54 3.98 6.17
C VAL A 55 -6.04 3.74 6.40
N THR A 56 -5.52 3.99 7.61
CA THR A 56 -4.12 3.68 7.95
C THR A 56 -3.80 2.19 7.79
N PHE A 57 -4.68 1.29 8.22
CA PHE A 57 -4.46 -0.16 8.03
C PHE A 57 -4.53 -0.54 6.55
N TRP A 58 -5.43 0.08 5.79
CA TRP A 58 -5.50 -0.13 4.35
C TRP A 58 -4.22 0.29 3.62
N ARG A 59 -3.61 1.41 4.05
CA ARG A 59 -2.31 1.89 3.52
C ARG A 59 -1.18 0.95 3.91
N PHE A 60 -1.18 0.48 5.15
CA PHE A 60 -0.16 -0.44 5.65
C PHE A 60 -0.16 -1.75 4.86
N GLU A 61 -1.33 -2.37 4.65
CA GLU A 61 -1.44 -3.60 3.88
C GLU A 61 -1.17 -3.39 2.39
N GLY A 62 -1.56 -2.23 1.89
CA GLY A 62 -1.15 -1.74 0.58
C GLY A 62 0.36 -1.77 0.34
N LEU A 63 1.11 -1.25 1.31
CA LEU A 63 2.58 -1.29 1.30
C LEU A 63 3.13 -2.70 1.46
N SER A 64 2.47 -3.56 2.26
CA SER A 64 2.88 -4.94 2.49
C SER A 64 2.82 -5.77 1.21
N CYS A 65 1.74 -5.64 0.43
CA CYS A 65 1.56 -6.36 -0.83
C CYS A 65 2.61 -5.96 -1.88
N CYS A 66 2.93 -4.67 -2.03
CA CYS A 66 3.95 -4.22 -2.97
C CYS A 66 5.38 -4.68 -2.59
N ALA A 67 5.62 -5.02 -1.32
CA ALA A 67 6.92 -5.55 -0.87
C ALA A 67 7.11 -7.03 -1.25
N GLU A 68 6.03 -7.79 -1.47
CA GLU A 68 6.10 -9.20 -1.83
C GLU A 68 6.40 -9.42 -3.33
N GLU A 69 6.11 -8.43 -4.18
CA GLU A 69 6.40 -8.47 -5.62
C GLU A 69 7.84 -8.07 -5.99
N MET A 70 8.61 -7.52 -5.04
CA MET A 70 10.03 -7.29 -5.29
C MET A 70 10.72 -8.66 -5.37
N PRO A 71 11.34 -9.06 -6.50
CA PRO A 71 12.10 -10.30 -6.55
C PRO A 71 13.15 -10.19 -5.46
N ARG A 72 13.07 -11.06 -4.45
CA ARG A 72 14.16 -11.22 -3.47
C ARG A 72 15.39 -11.51 -4.32
N ALA A 73 16.30 -10.54 -4.45
CA ALA A 73 17.56 -10.77 -5.10
C ALA A 73 18.16 -12.03 -4.46
N PRO A 74 18.54 -13.05 -5.24
CA PRO A 74 19.09 -14.26 -4.67
C PRO A 74 20.29 -13.83 -3.83
N VAL A 75 20.24 -14.16 -2.53
CA VAL A 75 21.36 -13.94 -1.61
C VAL A 75 22.48 -14.83 -2.11
N THR A 76 23.32 -14.31 -3.00
CA THR A 76 24.56 -14.98 -3.40
C THR A 76 25.49 -14.89 -2.21
N ASN A 77 25.51 -15.95 -1.42
CA ASN A 77 26.45 -16.16 -0.35
C ASN A 77 27.83 -16.40 -0.98
N SER A 78 28.51 -15.32 -1.41
CA SER A 78 29.91 -15.38 -1.83
C SER A 78 30.77 -15.52 -0.57
N ARG A 79 30.84 -16.74 -0.07
CA ARG A 79 31.86 -17.15 0.89
C ARG A 79 33.03 -17.71 0.08
N ARG A 80 34.07 -16.89 -0.12
CA ARG A 80 35.40 -17.37 -0.48
C ARG A 80 36.46 -16.52 0.18
#